data_AF-A0A838QG66-F1
#
_entry.id   AF-A0A838QG66-F1
#
_cell.length_a   1.000
_cell.length_b   1.000
_cell.length_c   1.000
_cell.angle_alpha   90.00
_cell.angle_beta   90.00
_cell.angle_gamma   90.00
#
_symmetry.space_group_name_H-M   'P 1'
#
loop_
_entity.id
_entity.type
_entity.pdbx_description
1 polymer ?
#
loop_
_entity_poly.entity_id
_entity_poly.type
_entity_poly.pdbx_seq_one_letter_code
_entity_poly.pdbx_strand_id
1 'polypeptide(L)'
;MSRTTKSATEFATTTYDAARRAFSDFSGPFSPRKFTQPQIVAMLALRQFFKLDYRGTVDRLREWKELRDAIELRRVPHFTTLIHAEKRLLKKTRSPGCST
;
A
#
# COMPACT_ATOMS: atom_id res chain seq x y z
N MET A 1 -19.89 5.83 -16.19
CA MET A 1 -18.81 5.44 -15.27
C MET A 1 -17.47 5.70 -15.93
N SER A 2 -16.65 6.55 -15.32
CA SER A 2 -15.43 7.13 -15.88
C SER A 2 -14.34 6.07 -16.10
N ARG A 3 -13.79 5.99 -17.32
CA ARG A 3 -12.73 5.03 -17.73
C ARG A 3 -11.51 5.02 -16.79
N THR A 4 -11.24 6.15 -16.14
CA THR A 4 -10.14 6.35 -15.19
C THR A 4 -10.30 5.57 -13.88
N THR A 5 -11.52 5.47 -13.34
CA THR A 5 -11.78 4.77 -12.07
C THR A 5 -11.60 3.25 -12.22
N LYS A 6 -12.02 2.67 -13.36
CA LYS A 6 -11.80 1.24 -13.65
C LYS A 6 -10.32 0.89 -13.71
N SER A 7 -9.54 1.66 -14.47
CA SER A 7 -8.09 1.44 -14.60
C SER A 7 -7.35 1.55 -13.26
N ALA A 8 -7.74 2.50 -12.40
CA ALA A 8 -7.12 2.62 -11.08
C ALA A 8 -7.45 1.46 -10.14
N THR A 9 -8.67 0.92 -10.22
CA THR A 9 -9.12 -0.20 -9.37
C THR A 9 -8.44 -1.51 -9.79
N GLU A 10 -8.32 -1.74 -11.10
CA GLU A 10 -7.56 -2.86 -11.66
C GLU A 10 -6.07 -2.78 -11.27
N PHE A 11 -5.48 -1.58 -11.35
CA PHE A 11 -4.11 -1.35 -10.92
C PHE A 11 -3.93 -1.63 -9.41
N ALA A 12 -4.86 -1.16 -8.58
CA ALA A 12 -4.86 -1.40 -7.14
C ALA A 12 -4.90 -2.91 -6.82
N THR A 13 -5.81 -3.63 -7.46
CA THR A 13 -6.00 -5.09 -7.29
C THR A 13 -4.75 -5.84 -7.71
N THR A 14 -4.25 -5.57 -8.92
CA THR A 14 -3.05 -6.22 -9.47
C THR A 14 -1.83 -5.99 -8.59
N THR A 15 -1.65 -4.76 -8.11
CA THR A 15 -0.52 -4.43 -7.24
C THR A 15 -0.65 -5.08 -5.87
N TYR A 16 -1.86 -5.12 -5.32
CA TYR A 16 -2.12 -5.78 -4.04
C TYR A 16 -1.84 -7.29 -4.12
N ASP A 17 -2.30 -7.96 -5.18
CA ASP A 17 -2.03 -9.38 -5.41
C ASP A 17 -0.54 -9.68 -5.59
N ALA A 18 0.16 -8.85 -6.37
CA ALA A 18 1.61 -8.96 -6.50
C ALA A 18 2.31 -8.77 -5.15
N ALA A 19 1.89 -7.79 -4.35
CA ALA A 19 2.47 -7.53 -3.04
C ALA A 19 2.16 -8.66 -2.03
N ARG A 20 0.98 -9.28 -2.08
CA ARG A 20 0.63 -10.45 -1.23
C ARG A 20 1.52 -11.66 -1.50
N ARG A 21 1.97 -11.83 -2.75
CA ARG A 21 2.92 -12.88 -3.14
C ARG A 21 4.35 -12.56 -2.72
N ALA A 22 4.72 -11.28 -2.69
CA ALA A 22 6.08 -10.84 -2.40
C ALA A 22 6.36 -10.58 -0.90
N PHE A 23 5.35 -10.25 -0.11
CA PHE A 23 5.51 -9.84 1.30
C PHE A 23 4.61 -10.64 2.25
N SER A 24 5.13 -10.93 3.44
CA SER A 24 4.30 -11.41 4.55
C SER A 24 3.38 -10.31 5.07
N ASP A 25 2.19 -10.68 5.53
CA ASP A 25 1.19 -9.70 6.01
C ASP A 25 1.74 -8.76 7.09
N PHE A 26 2.57 -9.27 7.99
CA PHE A 26 3.16 -8.51 9.10
C PHE A 26 4.68 -8.68 9.13
N SER A 27 5.37 -7.65 9.64
CA SER A 27 6.83 -7.66 9.74
C SER A 27 7.36 -8.42 10.96
N GLY A 28 6.47 -8.81 11.88
CA GLY A 28 6.77 -9.55 13.11
C GLY A 28 5.54 -9.63 14.04
N PRO A 29 5.62 -10.38 15.14
CA PRO A 29 4.49 -10.66 16.04
C PRO A 29 3.98 -9.41 16.77
N PHE A 30 4.86 -8.47 17.10
CA PHE A 30 4.54 -7.20 17.77
C PHE A 30 4.11 -6.09 16.81
N SER A 31 3.98 -6.37 15.50
CA SER A 31 3.55 -5.37 14.54
C SER A 31 2.10 -4.95 14.82
N PRO A 32 1.77 -3.65 14.80
CA PRO A 32 0.38 -3.21 14.86
C PRO A 32 -0.39 -3.84 13.68
N ARG A 33 -1.34 -4.72 13.98
CA ARG A 33 -2.17 -5.45 12.98
C ARG A 33 -3.27 -4.58 12.37
N LYS A 34 -2.89 -3.32 12.08
CA LYS A 34 -3.76 -2.25 11.62
C LYS A 34 -3.83 -2.19 10.10
N PHE A 35 -2.72 -2.49 9.43
CA PHE A 35 -2.54 -2.53 7.99
C PHE A 35 -1.51 -3.60 7.67
N THR A 36 -1.72 -4.38 6.62
CA THR A 36 -0.76 -5.39 6.18
C THR A 36 0.35 -4.75 5.32
N GLN A 37 1.51 -5.39 5.22
CA GLN A 37 2.57 -4.92 4.32
C GLN A 37 2.10 -4.87 2.85
N PRO A 38 1.37 -5.89 2.33
CA PRO A 38 0.82 -5.82 0.99
C PRO A 38 -0.12 -4.63 0.78
N GLN A 39 -0.98 -4.31 1.76
CA GLN A 39 -1.85 -3.13 1.72
C GLN A 39 -1.03 -1.84 1.64
N ILE A 40 0.03 -1.73 2.43
CA ILE A 40 0.92 -0.56 2.42
C ILE A 40 1.58 -0.41 1.05
N VAL A 41 2.11 -1.47 0.49
CA VAL A 41 2.76 -1.46 -0.84
C VAL A 41 1.77 -1.01 -1.91
N ALA A 42 0.54 -1.53 -1.89
CA ALA A 42 -0.50 -1.11 -2.82
C ALA A 42 -0.85 0.38 -2.68
N MET A 43 -0.94 0.91 -1.46
CA MET A 43 -1.17 2.36 -1.22
C MET A 43 -0.01 3.22 -1.73
N LEU A 44 1.24 2.77 -1.55
CA LEU A 44 2.40 3.48 -2.08
C LEU A 44 2.48 3.42 -3.61
N ALA A 45 2.07 2.33 -4.23
CA ALA A 45 1.97 2.24 -5.68
C ALA A 45 0.86 3.15 -6.22
N LEU A 46 -0.31 3.22 -5.56
CA LEU A 46 -1.37 4.15 -5.91
C LEU A 46 -0.92 5.61 -5.81
N ARG A 47 -0.10 5.94 -4.80
CA ARG A 47 0.54 7.26 -4.69
C ARG A 47 1.32 7.61 -5.96
N GLN A 48 2.15 6.68 -6.44
CA GLN A 48 2.94 6.86 -7.66
C GLN A 48 2.06 6.91 -8.92
N PHE A 49 1.07 6.02 -9.01
CA PHE A 49 0.14 5.95 -10.14
C PHE A 49 -0.62 7.25 -10.36
N PHE A 50 -1.12 7.86 -9.29
CA PHE A 50 -1.82 9.14 -9.36
C PHE A 50 -0.88 10.36 -9.27
N LYS A 51 0.43 10.16 -9.10
CA LYS A 51 1.43 11.23 -8.87
C LYS A 51 1.04 12.15 -7.71
N LEU A 52 0.59 11.57 -6.61
CA LEU A 52 0.14 12.29 -5.42
C LEU A 52 1.22 12.32 -4.33
N ASP A 53 1.05 13.24 -3.39
CA ASP A 53 1.74 13.20 -2.10
C ASP A 53 1.03 12.25 -1.13
N TYR A 54 1.64 12.00 0.04
CA TYR A 54 1.05 11.14 1.07
C TYR A 54 -0.32 11.61 1.55
N ARG A 55 -0.52 12.93 1.67
CA ARG A 55 -1.82 13.52 2.06
C ARG A 55 -2.86 13.32 0.94
N GLY A 56 -2.51 13.67 -0.29
CA GLY A 56 -3.39 13.46 -1.45
C GLY A 56 -3.77 12.00 -1.66
N THR A 57 -2.86 11.06 -1.36
CA THR A 57 -3.16 9.61 -1.40
C THR A 57 -4.22 9.25 -0.35
N VAL A 58 -4.09 9.76 0.87
CA VAL A 58 -5.08 9.54 1.94
C VAL A 58 -6.43 10.15 1.58
N ASP A 59 -6.45 11.36 1.02
CA ASP A 59 -7.68 12.02 0.60
C ASP A 59 -8.35 11.29 -0.57
N ARG A 60 -7.57 10.83 -1.55
CA ARG A 60 -8.08 9.97 -2.63
C ARG A 60 -8.68 8.67 -2.10
N LEU A 61 -8.03 8.03 -1.12
CA LEU A 61 -8.56 6.84 -0.45
C LEU A 61 -9.80 7.15 0.38
N ARG A 62 -10.02 8.37 0.87
CA ARG A 62 -11.25 8.78 1.57
C ARG A 62 -12.41 8.93 0.60
N GLU A 63 -12.16 9.55 -0.55
CA GLU A 63 -13.14 9.83 -1.58
C GLU A 63 -13.59 8.57 -2.31
N TRP A 64 -12.67 7.67 -2.65
CA TRP A 64 -12.95 6.52 -3.55
C TRP A 64 -13.01 5.21 -2.77
N LYS A 65 -14.24 4.76 -2.49
CA LYS A 65 -14.47 3.50 -1.76
C LYS A 65 -13.98 2.29 -2.55
N GLU A 66 -14.06 2.32 -3.88
CA GLU A 66 -13.67 1.22 -4.76
C GLU A 66 -12.19 0.87 -4.63
N LEU A 67 -11.31 1.88 -4.46
CA LEU A 67 -9.89 1.66 -4.22
C LEU A 67 -9.63 0.98 -2.88
N ARG A 68 -10.42 1.32 -1.86
CA ARG A 68 -10.33 0.69 -0.54
C ARG A 68 -10.79 -0.75 -0.61
N ASP A 69 -11.91 -1.00 -1.28
CA ASP A 69 -12.47 -2.34 -1.43
C ASP A 69 -11.50 -3.25 -2.22
N ALA A 70 -10.87 -2.73 -3.27
CA ALA A 70 -9.89 -3.46 -4.09
C ALA A 70 -8.63 -3.94 -3.33
N ILE A 71 -8.26 -3.26 -2.25
CA ILE A 71 -7.10 -3.62 -1.42
C ILE A 71 -7.52 -4.08 -0.01
N GLU A 72 -8.80 -4.39 0.18
CA GLU A 72 -9.38 -4.88 1.44
C GLU A 72 -9.15 -3.93 2.64
N LEU A 73 -9.13 -2.63 2.38
CA LEU A 73 -8.82 -1.61 3.37
C LEU A 73 -10.04 -1.25 4.23
N ARG A 74 -10.05 -1.71 5.48
CA ARG A 74 -11.15 -1.42 6.44
C ARG A 74 -11.20 0.02 6.92
N ARG A 75 -10.07 0.73 6.90
CA ARG A 75 -9.92 2.09 7.44
C ARG A 75 -8.86 2.86 6.68
N VAL A 76 -9.03 4.15 6.50
CA VAL A 76 -8.00 4.96 5.82
C VAL A 76 -6.84 5.24 6.80
N PRO A 77 -5.58 4.99 6.43
CA PRO A 77 -4.44 5.34 7.28
C PRO A 77 -4.25 6.86 7.39
N HIS A 78 -3.59 7.28 8.45
CA HIS A 78 -3.03 8.63 8.51
C HIS A 78 -1.80 8.74 7.59
N PHE A 79 -1.54 9.90 6.98
CA PHE A 79 -0.46 10.07 6.00
C PHE A 79 0.93 9.71 6.55
N THR A 80 1.17 9.95 7.85
CA THR A 80 2.41 9.54 8.54
C THR A 80 2.61 8.03 8.58
N THR A 81 1.53 7.25 8.53
CA THR A 81 1.59 5.77 8.46
C THR A 81 2.29 5.33 7.18
N LEU A 82 1.95 5.95 6.04
CA LEU A 82 2.57 5.67 4.75
C LEU A 82 4.05 6.07 4.76
N ILE A 83 4.38 7.26 5.29
CA ILE A 83 5.77 7.74 5.41
C ILE A 83 6.62 6.75 6.22
N HIS A 84 6.15 6.38 7.41
CA HIS A 84 6.90 5.46 8.28
C HIS A 84 7.00 4.06 7.68
N ALA A 85 5.96 3.62 6.99
CA ALA A 85 5.97 2.31 6.36
C ALA A 85 6.90 2.25 5.14
N GLU A 86 6.91 3.28 4.28
CA GLU A 86 7.86 3.41 3.16
C GLU A 86 9.30 3.37 3.67
N LYS A 87 9.62 4.15 4.72
CA LYS A 87 10.95 4.12 5.37
C LYS A 87 11.33 2.72 5.87
N ARG A 88 10.38 1.95 6.42
CA ARG A 88 10.63 0.58 6.89
C ARG A 88 10.84 -0.40 5.74
N LEU A 89 10.03 -0.31 4.69
CA LEU A 89 10.15 -1.16 3.50
C LEU A 89 11.49 -0.91 2.80
N LEU A 90 11.88 0.34 2.58
CA LEU A 90 13.16 0.70 1.98
C LEU A 90 14.36 0.23 2.82
N LYS A 91 14.26 0.32 4.15
CA LYS A 91 15.29 -0.25 5.05
C LYS A 91 15.39 -1.76 4.92
N LYS A 92 14.27 -2.48 4.79
CA LYS A 92 14.25 -3.93 4.65
C LYS A 92 14.75 -4.43 3.29
N THR A 93 14.68 -3.62 2.24
CA THR A 93 15.28 -3.94 0.93
C THR A 93 16.81 -3.87 0.92
N ARG A 94 17.44 -3.28 1.96
CA ARG A 94 18.89 -3.27 2.14
C ARG A 94 19.28 -4.45 3.06
N SER A 95 19.64 -5.58 2.45
CA SER A 95 20.07 -6.88 3.02
C SER A 95 18.97 -7.96 3.03
N PRO A 96 19.25 -9.16 2.46
CA PRO A 96 20.36 -10.00 2.90
C PRO A 96 21.59 -9.85 2.00
N GLY A 97 22.70 -9.44 2.62
CA GLY A 97 23.99 -9.95 2.19
C GLY A 97 23.91 -11.47 2.28
N CYS A 98 24.28 -12.11 1.19
CA CYS A 98 24.77 -13.48 1.20
C CYS A 98 25.88 -13.56 2.27
N SER A 99 25.74 -14.46 3.23
CA SER A 99 26.91 -14.99 3.92
C SER A 99 26.69 -16.49 3.98
N THR A 100 27.39 -17.13 3.04
CA THR A 100 27.72 -18.54 2.90
C THR A 100 28.13 -19.19 4.21
#